data_AF-A0A820XKV1-F1
#
_entry.id   AF-A0A820XKV1-F1
#
_cell.length_a   1.000
_cell.length_b   1.000
_cell.length_c   1.000
_cell.angle_alpha   90.00
_cell.angle_beta   90.00
_cell.angle_gamma   90.00
#
_symmetry.space_group_name_H-M   'P 1'
#
loop_
_entity.id
_entity.type
_entity.pdbx_description
1 polymer ?
#
loop_
_entity_poly.entity_id
_entity_poly.type
_entity_poly.pdbx_seq_one_letter_code
_entity_poly.pdbx_strand_id
1 'polypeptide(L)'
;NIDGMNFRNINVQNIFKSAAQCQYIHIFATIDHIHGPLIWNQQSLNSFRWIWYTVHTWLPYIDETTNERLNTIRLKTSQLSITAVEHVIESLTPNARRIFRLLVEAFLANSNSKDYEGMMLI
;
A
#
# COMPACT_ATOMS: atom_id res chain seq x y z
N ASN A 1 12.26 1.96 2.54
CA ASN A 1 11.95 0.53 2.67
C ASN A 1 11.22 0.01 1.42
N ILE A 2 11.80 -0.99 0.72
CA ILE A 2 11.26 -1.57 -0.52
C ILE A 2 10.08 -2.53 -0.29
N ASP A 3 9.88 -2.99 0.94
CA ASP A 3 8.78 -3.88 1.33
C ASP A 3 7.51 -3.13 1.80
N GLY A 4 7.53 -1.79 1.75
CA GLY A 4 6.40 -0.96 2.13
C GLY A 4 5.15 -1.27 1.30
N MET A 5 3.95 -1.10 1.89
CA MET A 5 2.67 -1.54 1.30
C MET A 5 2.48 -1.03 -0.15
N ASN A 6 2.79 0.24 -0.42
CA ASN A 6 2.66 0.86 -1.74
C ASN A 6 3.57 0.24 -2.81
N PHE A 7 4.69 -0.36 -2.40
CA PHE A 7 5.67 -0.97 -3.29
C PHE A 7 5.47 -2.49 -3.45
N ARG A 8 4.56 -3.12 -2.69
CA ARG A 8 4.28 -4.56 -2.80
C ARG A 8 3.56 -4.95 -4.09
N ASN A 9 2.98 -3.98 -4.80
CA ASN A 9 2.31 -4.24 -6.08
C ASN A 9 3.31 -4.80 -7.11
N ILE A 10 2.93 -5.91 -7.75
CA ILE A 10 3.75 -6.58 -8.77
C ILE A 10 4.16 -5.66 -9.93
N ASN A 11 3.28 -4.72 -10.31
CA ASN A 11 3.58 -3.76 -11.38
C ASN A 11 4.74 -2.84 -10.99
N VAL A 12 4.74 -2.37 -9.75
CA VAL A 12 5.78 -1.49 -9.22
C VAL A 12 7.10 -2.26 -9.10
N GLN A 13 7.06 -3.49 -8.61
CA GLN A 13 8.23 -4.38 -8.55
C GLN A 13 8.79 -4.71 -9.94
N ASN A 14 7.94 -4.84 -10.95
CA ASN A 14 8.38 -5.04 -12.33
C ASN A 14 9.10 -3.81 -12.90
N ILE A 15 8.65 -2.61 -12.57
CA ILE A 15 9.34 -1.36 -12.95
C ILE A 15 10.73 -1.33 -12.31
N PHE A 16 10.85 -1.62 -11.00
CA PHE A 16 12.14 -1.69 -10.33
C PHE A 16 13.05 -2.79 -10.91
N LYS A 17 12.47 -3.92 -11.27
CA LYS A 17 13.19 -5.02 -11.94
C LYS A 17 13.78 -4.57 -13.27
N SER A 18 13.00 -3.90 -14.11
CA SER A 18 13.48 -3.34 -15.37
C SER A 18 14.56 -2.28 -15.15
N ALA A 19 14.41 -1.44 -14.13
CA ALA A 19 15.43 -0.46 -13.77
C ALA A 19 16.75 -1.12 -13.31
N ALA A 20 16.69 -2.17 -12.48
CA ALA A 20 17.86 -2.91 -12.00
C ALA A 20 18.62 -3.67 -13.11
N GLN A 21 17.94 -3.98 -14.21
CA GLN A 21 18.58 -4.61 -15.38
C GLN A 21 19.40 -3.60 -16.20
N CYS A 22 19.14 -2.31 -16.07
CA CYS A 22 19.92 -1.27 -16.75
C CYS A 22 21.31 -1.13 -16.13
N GLN A 23 22.36 -1.17 -16.95
CA GLN A 23 23.75 -1.08 -16.49
C GLN A 23 24.08 0.25 -15.78
N TYR A 24 23.36 1.32 -16.12
CA TYR A 24 23.60 2.67 -15.59
C TYR A 24 22.77 2.99 -14.34
N ILE A 25 21.88 2.10 -13.92
CA ILE A 25 21.02 2.31 -12.74
C ILE A 25 21.39 1.30 -11.68
N HIS A 26 21.75 1.80 -10.50
CA HIS A 26 22.02 0.98 -9.32
C HIS A 26 20.96 1.26 -8.26
N ILE A 27 20.40 0.20 -7.68
CA ILE A 27 19.36 0.30 -6.67
C ILE A 27 19.94 -0.09 -5.32
N PHE A 28 19.74 0.78 -4.32
CA PHE A 28 19.98 0.49 -2.92
C PHE A 28 18.64 0.53 -2.19
N ALA A 29 18.39 -0.47 -1.36
CA ALA A 29 17.11 -0.63 -0.69
C ALA A 29 17.30 -1.24 0.70
N THR A 30 16.42 -0.85 1.63
CA THR A 30 16.27 -1.46 2.95
C THR A 30 15.03 -2.35 2.97
N ILE A 31 15.09 -3.39 3.82
CA ILE A 31 13.99 -4.33 4.09
C ILE A 31 13.90 -4.43 5.61
N ASP A 32 12.71 -4.22 6.16
CA ASP A 32 12.46 -4.26 7.60
C ASP A 32 11.45 -5.36 7.96
N HIS A 33 10.57 -5.72 7.03
CA HIS A 33 9.56 -6.74 7.23
C HIS A 33 10.16 -8.15 7.11
N ILE A 34 9.84 -9.03 8.08
CA ILE A 34 10.36 -10.41 8.12
C ILE A 34 10.05 -11.22 6.85
N HIS A 35 8.92 -10.93 6.21
CA HIS A 35 8.51 -11.55 4.95
C HIS A 35 8.89 -10.75 3.70
N GLY A 36 9.68 -9.67 3.82
CA GLY A 36 10.06 -8.82 2.70
C GLY A 36 10.62 -9.59 1.48
N PRO A 37 11.54 -10.57 1.67
CA PRO A 37 12.08 -11.35 0.56
C PRO A 37 11.04 -12.21 -0.18
N LEU A 38 9.88 -12.51 0.43
CA LEU A 38 8.82 -13.32 -0.21
C LEU A 38 8.07 -12.56 -1.31
N ILE A 39 8.27 -11.24 -1.43
CA ILE A 39 7.70 -10.43 -2.52
C ILE A 39 8.27 -10.88 -3.89
N TRP A 40 9.48 -11.45 -3.91
CA TRP A 40 10.16 -11.83 -5.15
C TRP A 40 10.17 -13.33 -5.40
N ASN A 41 9.79 -13.71 -6.62
CA ASN A 41 10.05 -15.04 -7.14
C ASN A 41 11.52 -15.17 -7.61
N GLN A 42 11.93 -16.38 -7.96
CA GLN A 42 13.30 -16.67 -8.42
C GLN A 42 13.72 -15.83 -9.64
N GLN A 43 12.79 -15.57 -10.58
CA GLN A 43 13.08 -14.77 -11.77
C GLN A 43 13.30 -13.29 -11.45
N SER A 44 12.54 -12.74 -10.49
CA SER A 44 12.70 -11.38 -10.01
C SER A 44 14.02 -11.23 -9.26
N LEU A 45 14.35 -12.15 -8.35
CA LEU A 45 15.64 -12.16 -7.64
C LEU A 45 16.83 -12.18 -8.61
N ASN A 46 16.77 -13.01 -9.65
CA ASN A 46 17.85 -13.08 -10.65
C ASN A 46 18.02 -11.76 -11.43
N SER A 47 16.94 -11.01 -11.63
CA SER A 47 17.00 -9.74 -12.35
C SER A 47 17.52 -8.60 -11.48
N PHE A 48 17.17 -8.60 -10.19
CA PHE A 48 17.67 -7.61 -9.23
C PHE A 48 19.14 -7.80 -8.88
N ARG A 49 19.66 -9.04 -8.92
CA ARG A 49 21.06 -9.37 -8.56
C ARG A 49 21.46 -8.76 -7.20
N TRP A 50 20.61 -8.95 -6.19
CA TRP A 50 20.82 -8.41 -4.87
C TRP A 50 22.10 -8.93 -4.21
N ILE A 51 22.80 -8.03 -3.52
CA ILE A 51 23.87 -8.36 -2.57
C ILE A 51 23.33 -8.02 -1.18
N TRP A 52 23.22 -9.03 -0.33
CA TRP A 52 22.60 -8.90 0.98
C TRP A 52 23.64 -8.47 2.02
N TYR A 53 23.33 -7.40 2.75
CA TYR A 53 24.13 -6.92 3.87
C TYR A 53 23.26 -6.86 5.12
N THR A 54 23.79 -7.36 6.25
CA THR A 54 23.14 -7.26 7.55
C THR A 54 23.65 -6.02 8.28
N VAL A 55 22.80 -5.02 8.47
CA VAL A 55 23.13 -3.78 9.17
C VAL A 55 22.13 -3.57 10.30
N HIS A 56 22.57 -3.80 11.55
CA HIS A 56 21.75 -3.60 12.73
C HIS A 56 22.08 -2.25 13.37
N THR A 57 21.16 -1.28 13.30
CA THR A 57 21.41 0.08 13.80
C THR A 57 20.88 0.31 15.22
N TRP A 58 19.97 -0.54 15.72
CA TRP A 58 19.28 -0.41 17.02
C TRP A 58 18.61 0.96 17.26
N LEU A 59 18.48 1.79 16.22
CA LEU A 59 17.83 3.08 16.27
C LEU A 59 16.30 2.90 16.23
N PRO A 60 15.54 3.77 16.91
CA PRO A 60 14.08 3.67 16.90
C PRO A 60 13.50 4.03 15.53
N TYR A 61 12.51 3.26 15.07
CA TYR A 61 11.78 3.45 13.82
C TYR A 61 10.73 4.58 13.90
N ILE A 62 11.15 5.81 14.24
CA ILE A 62 10.22 6.92 14.49
C ILE A 62 9.45 7.27 13.21
N ASP A 63 10.14 7.57 12.12
CA ASP A 63 9.52 8.03 10.87
C ASP A 63 8.68 6.94 10.19
N GLU A 64 9.16 5.70 10.19
CA GLU A 64 8.47 4.58 9.55
C GLU A 64 7.22 4.18 10.33
N THR A 65 7.28 4.17 11.67
CA THR A 65 6.11 3.83 12.48
C THR A 65 5.10 4.96 12.59
N THR A 66 5.44 6.21 12.30
CA THR A 66 4.47 7.31 12.31
C THR A 66 3.32 7.03 11.34
N ASN A 67 3.58 6.59 10.11
CA ASN A 67 2.53 6.29 9.14
C ASN A 67 1.64 5.10 9.55
N GLU A 68 2.22 4.05 10.11
CA GLU A 68 1.47 2.85 10.52
C GLU A 68 0.69 3.06 11.84
N ARG A 69 1.31 3.65 12.87
CA ARG A 69 0.64 3.96 14.15
C ARG A 69 -0.45 5.01 14.01
N LEU A 70 -0.30 5.96 13.10
CA LEU A 70 -1.35 6.95 12.84
C LEU A 70 -2.62 6.30 12.29
N ASN A 71 -2.56 5.16 11.59
CA ASN A 71 -3.78 4.47 11.16
C ASN A 71 -4.60 3.90 12.34
N THR A 72 -3.96 3.38 13.38
CA THR A 72 -4.67 2.85 14.56
C THR A 72 -5.14 3.97 15.50
N ILE A 73 -4.41 5.09 15.59
CA ILE A 73 -4.71 6.19 16.51
C ILE A 73 -5.61 7.27 15.86
N ARG A 74 -5.45 7.59 14.55
CA ARG A 74 -6.30 8.56 13.81
C ARG A 74 -7.66 8.01 13.39
N LEU A 75 -8.00 6.75 13.65
CA LEU A 75 -9.42 6.34 13.65
C LEU A 75 -10.25 7.23 14.60
N LYS A 76 -9.61 7.94 15.54
CA LYS A 76 -10.25 8.94 16.41
C LYS A 76 -10.22 10.39 15.89
N THR A 77 -9.51 10.71 14.81
CA THR A 77 -9.30 12.11 14.36
C THR A 77 -9.49 12.25 12.84
N SER A 78 -10.70 12.65 12.46
CA SER A 78 -11.21 13.34 11.23
C SER A 78 -10.63 13.11 9.82
N GLN A 79 -9.54 12.38 9.61
CA GLN A 79 -8.99 12.09 8.30
C GLN A 79 -8.70 10.59 8.18
N LEU A 80 -9.64 9.90 7.52
CA LEU A 80 -9.51 8.50 7.14
C LEU A 80 -8.35 8.34 6.15
N SER A 81 -7.41 7.45 6.47
CA SER A 81 -6.31 7.08 5.60
C SER A 81 -6.78 6.05 4.56
N ILE A 82 -6.28 6.14 3.33
CA ILE A 82 -6.62 5.22 2.23
C ILE A 82 -6.34 3.77 2.62
N THR A 83 -5.23 3.51 3.30
CA THR A 83 -4.83 2.17 3.76
C THR A 83 -5.78 1.62 4.83
N ALA A 84 -6.36 2.48 5.68
CA ALA A 84 -7.38 2.06 6.65
C ALA A 84 -8.69 1.67 5.95
N VAL A 85 -9.07 2.41 4.91
CA VAL A 85 -10.25 2.09 4.09
C VAL A 85 -10.05 0.78 3.34
N GLU A 86 -8.89 0.58 2.72
CA GLU A 86 -8.54 -0.69 2.05
C GLU A 86 -8.66 -1.87 3.01
N HIS A 87 -8.07 -1.75 4.21
CA HIS A 87 -8.12 -2.82 5.21
C HIS A 87 -9.56 -3.16 5.65
N VAL A 88 -10.41 -2.15 5.87
CA VAL A 88 -11.83 -2.38 6.21
C VAL A 88 -12.55 -3.06 5.05
N ILE A 89 -12.35 -2.58 3.81
CA ILE A 89 -12.99 -3.15 2.61
C ILE A 89 -12.55 -4.61 2.40
N GLU A 90 -11.29 -4.95 2.66
CA GLU A 90 -10.78 -6.31 2.56
C GLU A 90 -11.42 -7.25 3.58
N SER A 91 -11.72 -6.75 4.79
CA SER A 91 -12.38 -7.52 5.86
C SER A 91 -13.88 -7.79 5.60
N LEU A 92 -14.51 -7.04 4.70
CA LEU A 92 -15.94 -7.19 4.38
C LEU A 92 -16.21 -8.40 3.50
N THR A 93 -17.38 -9.01 3.70
CA THR A 93 -17.88 -10.08 2.83
C THR A 93 -18.05 -9.61 1.38
N PRO A 94 -17.98 -10.50 0.38
CA PRO A 94 -18.12 -10.11 -1.03
C PRO A 94 -19.40 -9.33 -1.33
N ASN A 95 -20.53 -9.67 -0.67
CA ASN A 95 -21.79 -8.96 -0.83
C ASN A 95 -21.74 -7.52 -0.27
N ALA A 96 -21.20 -7.36 0.95
CA ALA A 96 -21.03 -6.04 1.56
C ALA A 96 -20.08 -5.15 0.72
N ARG A 97 -19.02 -5.74 0.17
CA ARG A 97 -18.08 -5.05 -0.73
C ARG A 97 -18.77 -4.55 -2.02
N ARG A 98 -19.70 -5.35 -2.56
CA ARG A 98 -20.49 -4.97 -3.73
C ARG A 98 -21.46 -3.82 -3.44
N ILE A 99 -22.17 -3.89 -2.30
CA ILE A 99 -23.06 -2.82 -1.86
C ILE A 99 -22.27 -1.52 -1.65
N PHE A 100 -21.12 -1.61 -0.98
CA PHE A 100 -20.24 -0.45 -0.77
C PHE A 100 -19.77 0.16 -2.09
N ARG A 101 -19.38 -0.66 -3.08
CA ARG A 101 -19.02 -0.17 -4.42
C ARG A 101 -20.16 0.59 -5.09
N LEU A 102 -21.39 0.05 -5.04
CA LEU A 102 -22.57 0.70 -5.60
C LEU A 102 -22.84 2.07 -4.94
N LEU A 103 -22.66 2.16 -3.61
CA LEU A 103 -22.79 3.42 -2.88
C LEU A 103 -21.73 4.44 -3.33
N VAL A 104 -20.48 4.01 -3.48
CA VAL A 104 -19.38 4.89 -3.94
C VAL A 104 -19.60 5.34 -5.38
N GLU A 105 -20.02 4.46 -6.28
CA GLU A 105 -20.33 4.81 -7.68
C GLU A 105 -21.49 5.82 -7.76
N ALA A 106 -22.55 5.62 -6.97
CA ALA A 106 -23.66 6.56 -6.88
C ALA A 106 -23.22 7.92 -6.28
N PHE A 107 -22.34 7.91 -5.29
CA PHE A 107 -21.77 9.13 -4.72
C PHE A 107 -20.92 9.88 -5.75
N LEU A 108 -20.05 9.21 -6.50
CA LEU A 108 -19.21 9.81 -7.54
C LEU A 108 -20.03 10.34 -8.74
N ALA A 109 -21.12 9.67 -9.09
CA ALA A 109 -22.02 10.13 -10.14
C ALA A 109 -22.72 11.45 -9.75
N ASN A 110 -23.05 11.61 -8.46
CA ASN A 110 -23.78 12.77 -7.94
C ASN A 110 -22.86 13.85 -7.33
N SER A 111 -21.55 13.63 -7.21
CA SER A 111 -20.62 14.62 -6.63
C SER A 111 -20.46 15.88 -7.48
N ASN A 112 -20.97 15.89 -8.71
CA ASN A 112 -20.95 17.04 -9.61
C ASN A 112 -22.15 18.00 -9.42
N SER A 113 -23.22 17.57 -8.73
CA SER A 113 -24.37 18.42 -8.41
C SER A 113 -24.20 19.02 -7.00
N LYS A 114 -24.33 20.35 -6.89
CA LYS A 114 -24.15 21.08 -5.62
C LYS A 114 -25.24 20.82 -4.58
N ASP A 115 -26.32 20.13 -4.97
CA ASP A 115 -27.53 19.92 -4.16
C ASP A 115 -27.69 18.48 -3.64
N TYR A 116 -26.63 17.67 -3.67
CA TYR A 116 -26.72 16.27 -3.25
C TYR A 116 -26.52 16.10 -1.73
N GLU A 117 -27.61 15.97 -0.98
CA GLU A 117 -27.60 15.69 0.47
C GLU A 117 -27.33 14.20 0.82
N GLY A 118 -27.28 13.31 -0.17
CA GLY A 118 -26.98 11.88 0.02
C GLY A 118 -27.92 10.94 -0.73
N MET A 119 -27.59 9.64 -0.71
CA MET A 119 -28.41 8.60 -1.33
C MET A 119 -29.53 8.17 -0.39
N MET A 120 -30.79 8.32 -0.80
CA MET A 120 -31.94 7.84 -0.05
C MET A 120 -32.04 6.32 -0.19
N LEU A 121 -31.90 5.58 0.92
CA LEU A 121 -32.21 4.15 0.95
C LEU A 121 -33.73 4.01 1.11
N ILE A 122 -34.39 3.44 0.10
CA ILE A 122 -35.81 3.09 0.12
C ILE A 122 -36.00 1.77 0.87
#